data_AF-T1DDD1-F1
#
_entry.id   AF-T1DDD1-F1
#
_cell.length_a   1.000
_cell.length_b   1.000
_cell.length_c   1.000
_cell.angle_alpha   90.00
_cell.angle_beta   90.00
_cell.angle_gamma   90.00
#
_symmetry.space_group_name_H-M   'P 1'
#
loop_
_entity.id
_entity.type
_entity.pdbx_description
1 polymer ?
#
loop_
_entity_poly.entity_id
_entity_poly.type
_entity_poly.pdbx_seq_one_letter_code
_entity_poly.pdbx_strand_id
1 'polypeptide(L)'
;MSFRDVRHQPDDALIDPALFDKAQALLAERGEGYDRRFTDKHPEYLLTGLITCGRCQRNYVGAAARGKGHRYRYYTCWTRQRYGKDACTGERIRADVLEQAVFA
;
A
#
# COMPACT_ATOMS: atom_id res chain seq x y z
N MET A 1 -32.00 2.14 -5.83
CA MET A 1 -31.59 1.58 -7.14
C MET A 1 -32.67 0.61 -7.57
N SER A 2 -33.29 0.79 -8.74
CA SER A 2 -34.37 -0.08 -9.22
C SER A 2 -33.84 -1.08 -10.25
N PHE A 3 -33.99 -2.38 -9.96
CA PHE A 3 -33.84 -3.43 -10.97
C PHE A 3 -35.26 -3.84 -11.36
N ARG A 4 -35.61 -3.69 -12.66
CA ARG A 4 -36.93 -4.03 -13.22
C ARG A 4 -38.13 -3.38 -12.52
N ASP A 5 -38.04 -2.08 -12.21
CA ASP A 5 -39.13 -1.28 -11.61
C ASP A 5 -39.64 -1.74 -10.24
N VAL A 6 -39.03 -2.76 -9.63
CA VAL A 6 -39.33 -3.16 -8.25
C VAL A 6 -38.39 -2.40 -7.30
N ARG A 7 -38.98 -1.57 -6.44
CA ARG A 7 -38.27 -0.99 -5.30
C ARG A 7 -38.31 -2.00 -4.16
N HIS A 8 -37.20 -2.70 -3.94
CA HIS A 8 -37.02 -3.47 -2.71
C HIS A 8 -36.69 -2.50 -1.58
N GLN A 9 -37.66 -2.30 -0.69
CA GLN A 9 -37.44 -1.64 0.58
C GLN A 9 -36.94 -2.72 1.56
N PRO A 10 -35.78 -2.56 2.19
CA PRO A 10 -35.33 -3.52 3.18
C PRO A 10 -36.23 -3.36 4.41
N ASP A 11 -37.10 -4.34 4.63
CA ASP A 11 -38.06 -4.29 5.73
C ASP A 11 -37.37 -4.52 7.09
N ASP A 12 -36.27 -5.30 7.11
CA ASP A 12 -35.46 -5.60 8.29
C ASP A 12 -33.95 -5.60 8.01
N ALA A 13 -33.16 -5.23 9.01
CA ALA A 13 -31.71 -5.31 8.94
C ALA A 13 -31.27 -6.78 8.85
N LEU A 14 -30.55 -7.12 7.77
CA LEU A 14 -30.05 -8.48 7.53
C LEU A 14 -29.00 -8.94 8.56
N ILE A 15 -28.32 -7.97 9.17
CA ILE A 15 -27.29 -8.17 10.18
C ILE A 15 -27.44 -7.11 11.27
N ASP A 16 -26.95 -7.44 12.47
CA ASP A 16 -26.87 -6.49 13.58
C ASP A 16 -26.16 -5.18 13.14
N PRO A 17 -26.79 -4.01 13.33
CA PRO A 17 -26.15 -2.73 13.06
C PRO A 17 -24.78 -2.58 13.72
N ALA A 18 -24.60 -3.09 14.94
CA ALA A 18 -23.30 -3.04 15.62
C ALA A 18 -22.24 -3.92 14.94
N LEU A 19 -22.64 -5.02 14.30
CA LEU A 19 -21.77 -5.84 13.47
C LEU A 19 -21.40 -5.13 12.17
N PHE A 20 -22.37 -4.46 11.54
CA PHE A 20 -22.14 -3.66 10.33
C PHE A 20 -21.18 -2.51 10.59
N ASP A 21 -21.38 -1.75 11.67
CA ASP A 21 -20.51 -0.62 12.04
C ASP A 21 -19.08 -1.06 12.32
N LYS A 22 -18.88 -2.19 13.01
CA LYS A 22 -17.56 -2.80 13.19
C LYS A 22 -16.90 -3.15 11.86
N ALA A 23 -17.66 -3.72 10.93
CA ALA A 23 -17.14 -4.04 9.60
C ALA A 23 -16.77 -2.78 8.82
N GLN A 24 -17.58 -1.71 8.90
CA GLN A 24 -17.28 -0.42 8.27
C GLN A 24 -16.00 0.21 8.86
N ALA A 25 -15.82 0.17 10.18
CA ALA A 25 -14.61 0.66 10.83
C ALA A 25 -13.34 -0.09 10.37
N LEU A 26 -13.41 -1.43 10.32
CA LEU A 26 -12.31 -2.25 9.81
C LEU A 26 -12.03 -2.02 8.32
N LEU A 27 -13.07 -1.79 7.52
CA LEU A 27 -12.92 -1.46 6.10
C LEU A 27 -12.29 -0.09 5.90
N ALA A 28 -12.67 0.91 6.71
CA ALA A 28 -12.04 2.24 6.68
C ALA A 28 -10.55 2.16 7.04
N GLU A 29 -10.23 1.48 8.15
CA GLU A 29 -8.84 1.25 8.58
C GLU A 29 -7.99 0.53 7.52
N ARG A 30 -8.57 -0.48 6.85
CA ARG A 30 -7.87 -1.25 5.80
C ARG A 30 -7.88 -0.57 4.43
N GLY A 31 -8.84 0.30 4.17
CA GLY A 31 -9.06 0.96 2.88
C GLY A 31 -7.98 1.99 2.53
N GLU A 32 -7.35 2.56 3.55
CA GLU A 32 -6.30 3.58 3.39
C GLU A 32 -4.93 2.98 3.03
N GLY A 33 -4.70 1.71 3.32
CA GLY A 33 -3.39 1.07 3.15
C GLY A 33 -3.17 0.46 1.77
N TYR A 34 -2.73 1.26 0.78
CA TYR A 34 -2.04 0.71 -0.40
C TYR A 34 -0.85 -0.18 0.01
N ASP A 35 -0.28 0.15 1.17
CA ASP A 35 0.87 -0.47 1.82
C ASP A 35 0.67 -1.97 2.10
N ARG A 36 -0.49 -2.37 2.64
CA ARG A 36 -0.78 -3.79 2.97
C ARG A 36 -0.89 -4.68 1.73
N ARG A 37 -1.41 -4.16 0.62
CA ARG A 37 -1.51 -4.92 -0.65
C ARG A 37 -0.15 -5.23 -1.26
N PHE A 38 0.86 -4.39 -0.97
CA PHE A 38 2.20 -4.60 -1.47
C PHE A 38 2.99 -5.56 -0.57
N THR A 39 2.85 -5.45 0.76
CA THR A 39 3.51 -6.35 1.72
C THR A 39 3.11 -7.81 1.51
N ASP A 40 1.83 -8.10 1.23
CA ASP A 40 1.37 -9.49 1.01
C ASP A 40 1.97 -10.13 -0.25
N LYS A 41 2.24 -9.33 -1.29
CA LYS A 41 2.84 -9.81 -2.55
C LYS A 41 4.36 -9.90 -2.50
N HIS A 42 4.98 -9.08 -1.66
CA HIS A 42 6.42 -8.96 -1.55
C HIS A 42 6.82 -8.93 -0.06
N PRO A 43 6.68 -10.07 0.65
CA PRO A 43 6.89 -10.15 2.08
C PRO A 43 8.33 -9.80 2.48
N GLU A 44 9.25 -9.83 1.52
CA GLU A 44 10.63 -9.47 1.78
C GLU A 44 10.84 -7.97 2.03
N TYR A 45 9.92 -7.08 1.61
CA TYR A 45 10.06 -5.62 1.79
C TYR A 45 9.18 -5.10 2.94
N LEU A 46 9.61 -5.41 4.16
CA LEU A 46 8.90 -5.12 5.41
C LEU A 46 8.58 -3.63 5.63
N LEU A 47 9.39 -2.73 5.07
CA LEU A 47 9.23 -1.28 5.26
C LEU A 47 8.37 -0.63 4.16
N THR A 48 7.77 -1.41 3.27
CA THR A 48 6.92 -0.84 2.22
C THR A 48 5.74 -0.12 2.85
N GLY A 49 5.53 1.14 2.46
CA GLY A 49 4.44 1.95 2.98
C GLY A 49 4.75 2.68 4.29
N LEU A 50 5.78 2.26 5.01
CA LEU A 50 6.17 2.87 6.28
C LEU A 50 7.15 4.04 6.11
N ILE A 51 7.84 4.08 4.98
CA ILE A 51 8.85 5.11 4.69
C ILE A 51 8.22 6.21 3.84
N THR A 52 8.15 7.42 4.38
CA THR A 52 7.62 8.59 3.66
C THR A 52 8.73 9.35 2.93
N CYS A 53 8.48 9.71 1.67
CA CYS A 53 9.42 10.52 0.89
C CYS A 53 9.38 11.99 1.33
N GLY A 54 10.50 12.52 1.83
CA GLY A 54 10.61 13.94 2.19
C GLY A 54 10.39 14.94 1.04
N ARG A 55 10.42 14.49 -0.23
CA ARG A 55 10.25 15.37 -1.40
C ARG A 55 8.80 15.47 -1.88
N CYS A 56 8.14 14.33 -2.08
CA CYS A 56 6.79 14.28 -2.63
C CYS A 56 5.74 13.75 -1.65
N GLN A 57 6.12 13.50 -0.39
CA GLN A 57 5.26 13.03 0.70
C GLN A 57 4.51 11.72 0.41
N ARG A 58 4.98 10.94 -0.57
CA ARG A 58 4.45 9.61 -0.87
C ARG A 58 5.33 8.52 -0.29
N ASN A 59 4.75 7.35 -0.08
CA ASN A 59 5.46 6.23 0.49
C ASN A 59 6.51 5.65 -0.49
N TYR A 60 7.52 5.04 0.09
CA TYR A 60 8.44 4.16 -0.62
C TYR A 60 7.87 2.74 -0.71
N VAL A 61 8.20 2.07 -1.80
CA VAL A 61 7.81 0.70 -2.09
C VAL A 61 9.03 -0.14 -2.45
N GLY A 62 8.96 -1.43 -2.18
CA GLY A 62 9.99 -2.39 -2.60
C GLY A 62 10.16 -2.42 -4.12
N ALA A 63 11.40 -2.51 -4.58
CA ALA A 63 11.73 -2.68 -5.98
C ALA A 63 13.00 -3.50 -6.15
N ALA A 64 12.97 -4.44 -7.10
CA ALA A 64 14.14 -5.21 -7.49
C ALA A 64 14.62 -4.83 -8.89
N ALA A 65 15.94 -4.78 -9.07
CA ALA A 65 16.58 -4.76 -10.39
C ALA A 65 17.37 -6.07 -10.58
N ARG A 66 17.42 -6.58 -11.82
CA ARG A 66 18.26 -7.73 -12.19
C ARG A 66 19.41 -7.26 -13.08
N GLY A 67 20.63 -7.71 -12.80
CA GLY A 67 21.79 -7.40 -13.63
C GLY A 67 23.00 -8.27 -13.28
N LYS A 68 23.80 -8.64 -14.28
CA LYS A 68 24.99 -9.52 -14.13
C LYS A 68 24.71 -10.82 -13.33
N GLY A 69 23.54 -11.41 -13.51
CA GLY A 69 23.12 -12.61 -12.76
C GLY A 69 22.66 -12.37 -11.31
N HIS A 70 22.71 -11.13 -10.82
CA HIS A 70 22.33 -10.78 -9.45
C HIS A 70 21.00 -10.02 -9.39
N ARG A 71 20.28 -10.20 -8.26
CA ARG A 71 19.06 -9.44 -7.91
C ARG A 71 19.42 -8.39 -6.87
N TYR A 72 19.26 -7.12 -7.21
CA TYR A 72 19.50 -5.98 -6.33
C TYR A 72 18.19 -5.45 -5.78
N ARG A 73 18.12 -5.23 -4.46
CA ARG A 73 16.89 -4.84 -3.75
C ARG A 73 16.97 -3.40 -3.24
N TYR A 74 15.89 -2.66 -3.43
CA TYR A 74 15.80 -1.25 -3.07
C TYR A 74 14.41 -0.90 -2.55
N TYR A 75 14.34 0.12 -1.71
CA TYR A 75 13.14 0.91 -1.51
C TYR A 75 13.19 2.10 -2.47
N THR A 76 12.12 2.31 -3.24
CA THR A 76 12.02 3.44 -4.18
C THR A 76 10.76 4.25 -3.89
N CYS A 77 10.87 5.57 -3.99
CA CYS A 77 9.70 6.45 -3.91
C CYS A 77 8.67 6.05 -4.97
N TRP A 78 7.40 5.91 -4.57
CA TRP A 78 6.30 5.50 -5.45
C TRP A 78 6.12 6.44 -6.65
N THR A 79 6.15 7.76 -6.42
CA THR A 79 6.01 8.76 -7.50
C THR A 79 7.13 8.60 -8.52
N ARG A 80 8.36 8.42 -8.04
CA ARG A 80 9.52 8.23 -8.91
C ARG A 80 9.44 6.92 -9.68
N GLN A 81 8.98 5.85 -9.04
CA GLN A 81 8.86 4.54 -9.70
C GLN A 81 7.80 4.58 -10.80
N ARG A 82 6.69 5.26 -10.56
CA ARG A 82 5.56 5.31 -11.50
C ARG A 82 5.75 6.33 -12.63
N TYR A 83 6.32 7.49 -12.32
CA TYR A 83 6.39 8.64 -13.24
C TYR A 83 7.82 9.06 -13.58
N GLY A 84 8.83 8.33 -13.11
CA GLY A 84 10.22 8.61 -13.40
C GLY A 84 10.86 9.66 -12.49
N LYS A 85 12.14 9.95 -12.76
CA LYS A 85 12.97 10.87 -11.96
C LYS A 85 12.49 12.31 -12.05
N ASP A 86 11.84 12.69 -13.15
CA ASP A 86 11.34 14.04 -13.39
C ASP A 86 10.19 14.39 -12.44
N ALA A 87 9.36 13.41 -12.09
CA ALA A 87 8.24 13.60 -11.16
C ALA A 87 8.67 13.59 -9.69
N CYS A 88 9.74 12.87 -9.35
CA CYS A 88 10.32 12.90 -8.01
C CYS A 88 11.79 12.50 -8.05
N THR A 89 12.63 13.37 -7.50
CA THR A 89 14.08 13.20 -7.40
C THR A 89 14.50 12.42 -6.15
N GLY A 90 13.56 11.74 -5.48
CA GLY A 90 13.83 10.89 -4.33
C GLY A 90 14.82 9.78 -4.66
N GLU A 91 15.74 9.50 -3.75
CA GLU A 91 16.77 8.49 -3.97
C GLU A 91 16.19 7.07 -3.91
N ARG A 92 16.86 6.11 -4.58
CA ARG A 92 16.61 4.68 -4.40
C ARG A 92 17.50 4.17 -3.27
N ILE A 93 16.89 3.77 -2.16
CA ILE A 93 17.62 3.36 -0.97
C ILE A 93 17.86 1.86 -1.04
N ARG A 94 19.07 1.40 -0.73
CA ARG A 94 19.39 -0.04 -0.62
C ARG A 94 18.56 -0.67 0.49
N ALA A 95 17.87 -1.77 0.17
CA ALA A 95 16.96 -2.41 1.11
C ALA A 95 17.70 -2.95 2.35
N ASP A 96 18.85 -3.59 2.14
CA ASP A 96 19.68 -4.16 3.19
C ASP A 96 20.19 -3.12 4.19
N VAL A 97 20.69 -1.99 3.68
CA VAL A 97 21.19 -0.89 4.52
C VAL A 97 20.06 -0.25 5.32
N LEU A 98 18.90 -0.05 4.69
CA LEU A 98 17.77 0.59 5.35
C LEU A 98 17.12 -0.33 6.39
N GLU A 99 16.95 -1.60 6.06
CA GLU A 99 16.42 -2.60 7.00
C GLU A 99 17.36 -2.77 8.19
N GLN A 100 18.68 -2.81 7.97
CA GLN A 100 19.64 -2.83 9.06
C GLN A 100 19.53 -1.59 9.94
N ALA A 101 19.35 -0.39 9.38
CA ALA A 101 19.24 0.84 10.17
C ALA A 101 17.94 0.91 11.00
N VAL A 102 16.87 0.24 10.58
CA VAL A 102 15.56 0.25 11.27
C VAL A 102 15.44 -0.90 12.27
N PHE A 103 16.03 -2.06 11.98
CA PHE A 103 15.93 -3.27 12.81
C PHE A 103 17.14 -3.54 13.71
N ALA A 104 18.22 -2.75 13.60
CA ALA A 104 19.32 -2.77 14.57
C ALA A 104 18.87 -2.17 15.91
#